data_AF-A0A7R8WUV4-F1
#
_entry.id   AF-A0A7R8WUV4-F1
#
_cell.length_a   1.000
_cell.length_b   1.000
_cell.length_c   1.000
_cell.angle_alpha   90.00
_cell.angle_beta   90.00
_cell.angle_gamma   90.00
#
_symmetry.space_group_name_H-M   'P 1'
#
loop_
_entity.id
_entity.type
_entity.pdbx_description
1 polymer ?
#
loop_
_entity_poly.entity_id
_entity_poly.type
_entity_poly.pdbx_seq_one_letter_code
_entity_poly.pdbx_strand_id
1 'polypeptide(L)'
;MCVAEIECRGLHVEGIYRVSPSSDDLEALRIQVDQHGEATSLSSCSDIHVVAGLLKLFLRLLPIPLIPFDQYDRLIAAMKCTSPLQRIGEVRTILARFPPAHFQTTKFLMAHLY
;
A
#
# COMPACT_ATOMS: atom_id res chain seq x y z
N MET A 1 5.86 -2.16 -9.64
CA MET A 1 6.91 -1.13 -9.80
C MET A 1 7.35 -0.55 -8.46
N CYS A 2 6.53 0.22 -7.74
CA CYS A 2 6.98 0.91 -6.51
C CYS A 2 7.51 -0.05 -5.42
N VAL A 3 6.79 -1.14 -5.13
CA VAL A 3 7.22 -2.12 -4.13
C VAL A 3 8.59 -2.72 -4.49
N ALA A 4 8.79 -3.14 -5.74
CA ALA A 4 10.07 -3.69 -6.19
C ALA A 4 11.23 -2.69 -6.05
N GLU A 5 10.99 -1.41 -6.35
CA GLU A 5 11.99 -0.35 -6.18
C GLU A 5 12.33 -0.12 -4.69
N ILE A 6 11.30 -0.14 -3.83
CA ILE A 6 11.48 0.00 -2.38
C ILE A 6 12.19 -1.21 -1.77
N GLU A 7 11.91 -2.42 -2.26
CA GLU A 7 12.64 -3.63 -1.85
C GLU A 7 14.10 -3.58 -2.29
N CYS A 8 14.38 -3.03 -3.48
CA CYS A 8 15.72 -2.94 -4.04
C CYS A 8 16.65 -2.02 -3.24
N ARG A 9 16.16 -0.84 -2.81
CA ARG A 9 17.02 0.18 -2.16
C ARG A 9 16.43 0.90 -0.95
N GLY A 10 15.17 0.66 -0.60
CA GLY A 10 14.43 1.39 0.43
C GLY A 10 14.37 0.72 1.80
N LEU A 11 14.58 -0.60 1.88
CA LEU A 11 14.38 -1.36 3.13
C LEU A 11 15.34 -0.97 4.27
N HIS A 12 16.51 -0.42 3.95
CA HIS A 12 17.50 0.05 4.93
C HIS A 12 17.45 1.56 5.18
N VAL A 13 16.55 2.28 4.50
CA VAL A 13 16.41 3.73 4.66
C VAL A 13 15.57 4.03 5.89
N GLU A 14 16.08 4.90 6.76
CA GLU A 14 15.42 5.27 8.00
C GLU A 14 14.03 5.86 7.72
N GLY A 15 13.01 5.34 8.39
CA GLY A 15 11.67 5.89 8.31
C GLY A 15 11.02 5.73 6.92
N ILE A 16 11.42 4.71 6.14
CA ILE A 16 10.66 4.31 4.95
C ILE A 16 9.17 4.16 5.30
N TYR A 17 8.30 4.69 4.44
CA TYR A 17 6.85 4.90 4.67
C TYR A 17 6.44 5.93 5.73
N ARG A 18 7.28 6.27 6.72
CA ARG A 18 7.00 7.26 7.78
C ARG A 18 7.35 8.70 7.36
N VAL A 19 8.52 8.90 6.78
CA VAL A 19 8.98 10.23 6.33
C VAL A 19 8.14 10.68 5.13
N SER A 20 7.73 11.95 5.15
CA SER A 20 6.99 12.58 4.05
C SER A 20 7.98 13.15 3.04
N PRO A 21 7.85 12.81 1.74
CA PRO A 21 8.68 13.40 0.70
C PRO A 21 8.27 14.84 0.39
N SER A 22 9.06 15.50 -0.45
CA SER A 22 8.67 16.74 -1.13
C SER A 22 7.37 16.54 -1.92
N SER A 23 6.39 17.44 -1.70
CA SER A 23 5.11 17.41 -2.42
C SER A 23 5.29 17.63 -3.92
N ASP A 24 6.24 18.49 -4.30
CA ASP A 24 6.50 18.81 -5.71
C ASP A 24 7.12 17.62 -6.44
N ASP A 25 8.08 16.93 -5.82
CA ASP A 25 8.71 15.74 -6.40
C ASP A 25 7.73 14.57 -6.49
N LEU A 26 6.85 14.44 -5.49
CA LEU A 26 5.79 13.43 -5.49
C LEU A 26 4.79 13.65 -6.62
N GLU A 27 4.34 14.89 -6.83
CA GLU A 27 3.41 15.20 -7.92
C GLU A 27 4.08 15.06 -9.29
N ALA A 28 5.34 15.49 -9.42
CA ALA A 28 6.10 15.30 -10.66
C ALA A 28 6.24 13.82 -11.03
N LEU A 29 6.60 12.96 -10.07
CA LEU A 29 6.72 11.52 -10.32
C LEU A 29 5.35 10.87 -10.61
N ARG A 30 4.30 11.31 -9.91
CA ARG A 30 2.93 10.85 -10.18
C ARG A 30 2.51 11.16 -11.62
N ILE A 31 2.71 12.39 -12.09
CA ILE A 31 2.39 12.79 -13.47
C ILE A 31 3.15 11.90 -14.47
N GLN A 32 4.43 11.61 -14.23
CA GLN A 32 5.20 10.70 -15.07
C GLN A 32 4.61 9.29 -15.12
N VAL A 33 4.22 8.74 -13.96
CA VAL A 33 3.60 7.41 -13.88
C VAL A 33 2.22 7.38 -14.54
N ASP A 34 1.42 8.43 -14.37
CA ASP A 34 0.10 8.55 -15.02
C ASP A 34 0.22 8.64 -16.55
N GLN A 35 1.28 9.25 -17.08
CA GLN A 35 1.53 9.40 -18.52
C GLN A 35 2.20 8.19 -19.17
N HIS A 36 3.17 7.58 -18.49
CA HIS A 36 4.05 6.58 -19.08
C HIS A 36 3.91 5.18 -18.47
N GLY A 37 3.17 5.03 -17.36
CA GLY A 37 2.94 3.76 -16.71
C GLY A 37 4.24 3.01 -16.42
N GLU A 38 4.31 1.76 -16.89
CA GLU A 38 5.45 0.86 -16.72
C GLU A 38 6.76 1.34 -17.36
N ALA A 39 6.69 2.27 -18.33
CA ALA A 39 7.88 2.86 -18.93
C ALA A 39 8.57 3.90 -18.02
N THR A 40 7.95 4.28 -16.89
CA THR A 40 8.53 5.25 -15.95
C THR A 40 9.69 4.63 -15.17
N SER A 41 10.86 5.24 -15.27
CA SER A 41 12.06 4.81 -14.55
C SER A 41 12.05 5.32 -13.10
N LEU A 42 11.54 4.50 -12.16
CA LEU A 42 11.53 4.84 -10.73
C LEU A 42 12.94 4.87 -10.11
N SER A 43 13.91 4.20 -10.72
CA SER A 43 15.32 4.23 -10.31
C SER A 43 15.99 5.58 -10.55
N SER A 44 15.43 6.40 -11.46
CA SER A 44 15.89 7.77 -11.70
C SER A 44 15.48 8.73 -10.59
N CYS A 45 14.51 8.36 -9.73
CA CYS A 45 14.09 9.16 -8.58
C CYS A 45 15.07 8.92 -7.41
N SER A 46 15.90 9.92 -7.08
CA SER A 46 16.92 9.77 -6.04
C SER A 46 16.33 9.50 -4.65
N ASP A 47 15.29 10.24 -4.28
CA ASP A 47 14.64 10.10 -2.97
C ASP A 47 13.64 8.92 -2.95
N ILE A 48 13.97 7.85 -2.22
CA ILE A 48 13.09 6.69 -2.09
C ILE A 48 11.79 7.02 -1.32
N HIS A 49 11.78 8.05 -0.48
CA HIS A 49 10.56 8.48 0.20
C HIS A 49 9.51 9.00 -0.79
N VAL A 50 9.93 9.51 -1.95
CA VAL A 50 9.02 9.91 -3.03
C VAL A 50 8.34 8.68 -3.62
N VAL A 51 9.08 7.59 -3.89
CA VAL A 51 8.51 6.32 -4.40
C VAL A 51 7.56 5.68 -3.38
N ALA A 52 7.93 5.67 -2.10
CA ALA A 52 7.05 5.22 -1.01
C ALA A 52 5.82 6.13 -0.87
N GLY A 53 6.00 7.44 -1.06
CA GLY A 53 4.93 8.44 -1.13
C GLY A 53 3.96 8.15 -2.26
N LEU A 54 4.47 7.80 -3.44
CA LEU A 54 3.69 7.48 -4.61
C LEU A 54 2.83 6.23 -4.39
N LEU A 55 3.39 5.17 -3.80
CA LEU A 55 2.61 3.98 -3.43
C LEU A 55 1.48 4.33 -2.45
N LYS A 56 1.77 5.13 -1.41
CA LYS A 56 0.76 5.60 -0.45
C LYS A 56 -0.31 6.45 -1.13
N LEU A 57 0.08 7.30 -2.08
CA LEU A 57 -0.85 8.16 -2.81
C LEU A 57 -1.76 7.33 -3.72
N PHE A 58 -1.21 6.37 -4.47
CA PHE A 58 -1.98 5.46 -5.29
C PHE A 58 -3.11 4.77 -4.50
N LEU A 59 -2.77 4.18 -3.35
CA LEU A 59 -3.76 3.50 -2.49
C LEU A 59 -4.85 4.46 -1.96
N ARG A 60 -4.50 5.72 -1.74
CA ARG A 60 -5.41 6.76 -1.24
C ARG A 60 -6.37 7.28 -2.32
N LEU A 61 -5.92 7.27 -3.58
CA LEU A 61 -6.69 7.77 -4.72
C LEU A 61 -7.62 6.73 -5.34
N LEU A 62 -7.60 5.48 -4.86
CA LEU A 62 -8.51 4.45 -5.35
C LEU A 62 -9.98 4.88 -5.15
N PRO A 63 -10.84 4.75 -6.18
CA PRO A 63 -12.27 5.06 -6.04
C PRO A 63 -12.95 4.23 -4.94
N ILE A 64 -12.49 2.99 -4.76
CA ILE A 64 -12.85 2.10 -3.67
C ILE A 64 -11.56 1.80 -2.91
N PRO A 65 -11.48 2.07 -1.59
CA PRO A 65 -10.26 1.85 -0.82
C PRO A 65 -9.85 0.37 -0.84
N LEU A 66 -8.55 0.12 -0.63
CA LEU A 66 -7.99 -1.24 -0.63
C LEU A 66 -8.75 -2.19 0.30
N ILE A 67 -9.12 -1.72 1.49
CA ILE A 67 -10.10 -2.35 2.36
C ILE A 67 -11.48 -1.79 1.99
N PRO A 68 -12.37 -2.59 1.35
CA PRO A 68 -13.67 -2.10 0.90
C PRO A 68 -14.54 -1.56 2.05
N PHE A 69 -15.35 -0.54 1.76
CA PHE A 69 -16.20 0.12 2.77
C PHE A 69 -17.12 -0.84 3.51
N ASP A 70 -17.70 -1.82 2.81
CA ASP A 70 -18.62 -2.81 3.36
C ASP A 70 -17.93 -3.86 4.26
N GLN A 71 -16.59 -3.92 4.25
CA GLN A 71 -15.80 -4.78 5.12
C GLN A 71 -15.09 -4.03 6.24
N TYR A 72 -14.98 -2.69 6.16
CA TYR A 72 -14.25 -1.86 7.11
C TYR A 72 -14.77 -2.04 8.55
N ASP A 73 -16.07 -1.85 8.79
CA ASP A 73 -16.65 -1.95 10.14
C ASP A 73 -16.49 -3.34 10.75
N ARG A 74 -16.57 -4.38 9.90
CA ARG A 74 -16.34 -5.77 10.32
C ARG A 74 -14.89 -5.98 10.74
N LEU A 75 -13.95 -5.40 10.00
CA LEU A 75 -12.53 -5.47 10.35
C LEU A 75 -12.26 -4.77 11.69
N ILE A 76 -12.80 -3.58 11.89
CA ILE A 76 -12.68 -2.87 13.18
C ILE A 76 -13.29 -3.67 14.33
N ALA A 77 -14.44 -4.32 14.12
CA ALA A 77 -15.06 -5.19 15.12
C ALA A 77 -14.18 -6.40 15.45
N ALA A 78 -13.61 -7.07 14.43
CA ALA A 78 -12.70 -8.20 14.61
C ALA A 78 -11.44 -7.78 15.41
N MET A 79 -10.90 -6.59 15.15
CA MET A 79 -9.73 -6.09 15.88
C MET A 79 -9.99 -5.84 17.38
N LYS A 80 -11.25 -5.64 17.78
CA LYS A 80 -11.65 -5.51 19.19
C LYS A 80 -11.80 -6.85 19.91
N CYS A 81 -11.76 -7.99 19.21
CA CYS A 81 -11.81 -9.31 19.84
C CYS A 81 -10.55 -9.53 20.71
N THR A 82 -10.73 -9.90 21.98
CA THR A 82 -9.62 -10.16 22.92
C THR A 82 -8.88 -11.47 22.60
N SER A 83 -9.60 -12.48 22.11
CA SER A 83 -9.02 -13.77 21.73
C SER A 83 -8.25 -13.68 20.40
N PRO A 84 -6.93 -13.95 20.37
CA PRO A 84 -6.14 -13.89 19.13
C PRO A 84 -6.62 -14.90 18.08
N LEU A 85 -6.98 -16.12 18.49
CA LEU A 85 -7.46 -17.15 17.58
C LEU A 85 -8.79 -16.76 16.93
N GLN A 86 -9.71 -16.19 17.71
CA GLN A 86 -10.98 -15.69 17.20
C GLN A 86 -10.74 -14.52 16.23
N ARG A 87 -9.88 -13.55 16.60
CA ARG A 87 -9.50 -12.43 15.74
C ARG A 87 -8.97 -12.89 14.39
N ILE A 88 -8.07 -13.88 14.37
CA ILE A 88 -7.53 -14.45 13.13
C ILE A 88 -8.65 -15.10 12.29
N GLY A 89 -9.56 -15.86 12.92
CA GLY A 89 -10.70 -16.47 12.23
C GLY A 89 -11.64 -15.45 11.58
N GLU A 90 -11.96 -14.38 12.30
CA GLU A 90 -12.79 -13.27 11.80
C GLU A 90 -12.09 -12.54 10.65
N VAL A 91 -10.82 -12.17 10.81
CA VAL A 91 -10.04 -11.52 9.74
C VAL A 91 -9.97 -12.38 8.49
N ARG A 92 -9.77 -13.70 8.61
CA ARG A 92 -9.80 -14.62 7.46
C ARG A 92 -11.16 -14.63 6.76
N THR A 93 -12.25 -14.62 7.52
CA THR A 93 -13.61 -14.59 6.97
C THR A 93 -13.89 -13.28 6.24
N ILE A 94 -13.38 -12.16 6.77
CA ILE A 94 -13.50 -10.83 6.15
C ILE A 94 -12.69 -10.78 4.85
N LEU A 95 -11.43 -11.21 4.87
CA LEU A 95 -10.58 -11.24 3.68
C LEU A 95 -11.14 -12.15 2.57
N ALA A 96 -11.81 -13.24 2.93
CA ALA A 96 -12.47 -14.13 1.96
C ALA A 96 -13.63 -13.45 1.21
N ARG A 97 -14.15 -12.32 1.72
CA ARG A 97 -15.20 -11.53 1.09
C ARG A 97 -14.67 -10.40 0.21
N PHE A 98 -13.36 -10.17 0.20
CA PHE A 98 -12.78 -9.13 -0.64
C PHE A 98 -12.93 -9.50 -2.13
N PRO A 99 -13.19 -8.53 -3.01
CA PRO A 99 -13.02 -8.73 -4.45
C PRO A 99 -11.60 -9.23 -4.76
N PRO A 100 -11.41 -10.08 -5.80
CA PRO A 100 -10.11 -10.70 -6.08
C PRO A 100 -8.94 -9.70 -6.16
N ALA A 101 -9.15 -8.55 -6.82
CA ALA A 101 -8.12 -7.52 -6.96
C ALA A 101 -7.71 -6.91 -5.59
N HIS A 102 -8.69 -6.64 -4.72
CA HIS A 102 -8.45 -6.09 -3.38
C HIS A 102 -7.73 -7.11 -2.49
N PHE A 103 -8.15 -8.37 -2.54
CA PHE A 103 -7.50 -9.44 -1.77
C PHE A 103 -6.05 -9.63 -2.20
N GLN A 104 -5.77 -9.77 -3.50
CA GLN A 104 -4.41 -9.99 -3.99
C GLN A 104 -3.50 -8.80 -3.70
N THR A 105 -4.00 -7.58 -3.89
CA THR A 105 -3.24 -6.35 -3.59
C THR A 105 -2.95 -6.24 -2.09
N THR A 106 -3.92 -6.54 -1.23
CA THR A 106 -3.73 -6.54 0.24
C THR A 106 -2.72 -7.59 0.64
N LYS A 107 -2.85 -8.83 0.14
CA LYS A 107 -1.92 -9.93 0.41
C LYS A 107 -0.49 -9.56 0.01
N PHE A 108 -0.32 -9.00 -1.18
CA PHE A 108 0.98 -8.57 -1.68
C PHE A 108 1.59 -7.48 -0.81
N LEU A 109 0.80 -6.46 -0.45
CA LEU A 109 1.26 -5.36 0.39
C LEU A 109 1.62 -5.84 1.80
N MET A 110 0.83 -6.73 2.40
CA MET A 110 1.14 -7.30 3.72
C MET A 110 2.41 -8.16 3.69
N ALA A 111 2.68 -8.86 2.59
CA ALA A 111 3.93 -9.62 2.44
C ALA A 111 5.15 -8.70 2.31
N HIS A 112 5.01 -7.56 1.61
CA HIS A 112 6.07 -6.56 1.50
C HIS A 112 6.38 -5.86 2.84
N LEU A 113 5.36 -5.62 3.66
CA LEU A 113 5.48 -4.91 4.94
C LEU A 113 5.85 -5.81 6.13
N TYR A 114 6.05 -7.11 5.89
CA TYR A 114 6.45 -8.08 6.91
C TYR A 114 7.97 -8.23 6.97
#